data_AF-A0A811MKB9-F1
#
_entry.id   AF-A0A811MKB9-F1
#
_cell.length_a   1.000
_cell.length_b   1.000
_cell.length_c   1.000
_cell.angle_alpha   90.00
_cell.angle_beta   90.00
_cell.angle_gamma   90.00
#
_symmetry.space_group_name_H-M   'P 1'
#
loop_
_entity.id
_entity.type
_entity.pdbx_description
1 polymer ?
#
loop_
_entity_poly.entity_id
_entity_poly.type
_entity_poly.pdbx_seq_one_letter_code
_entity_poly.pdbx_strand_id
1 'polypeptide(L)'
;MASDEEEACDYFYAEEDAAAGLEEDSSPPAGADYWAITQETVSAAQKQDLSTVMNLLNIKQYQARALLIHHRWRIDGIYDSLDKGRECMLRNAGIVLQENNSMAAAGSTAAWGTVTCKVCFEDFSMGAV
;
A
#
# COMPACT_ATOMS: atom_id res chain seq x y z
N MET A 1 -59.71 -17.90 -25.59
CA MET A 1 -59.01 -17.96 -26.88
C MET A 1 -57.54 -17.93 -26.55
N ALA A 2 -56.86 -19.05 -26.80
CA ALA A 2 -55.45 -19.24 -26.51
C ALA A 2 -54.61 -18.69 -27.66
N SER A 3 -53.55 -17.96 -27.32
CA SER A 3 -52.44 -17.57 -28.21
C SER A 3 -51.20 -18.15 -27.52
N ASP A 4 -50.56 -19.22 -28.01
CA ASP A 4 -49.80 -19.39 -29.26
C ASP A 4 -48.46 -18.64 -29.21
N GLU A 5 -47.44 -19.29 -28.62
CA GLU A 5 -46.03 -19.26 -29.02
C GLU A 5 -45.21 -20.24 -28.14
N GLU A 6 -45.24 -21.53 -28.48
CA GLU A 6 -44.33 -22.52 -27.90
C GLU A 6 -43.02 -22.50 -28.73
N GLU A 7 -41.98 -21.89 -28.16
CA GLU A 7 -40.63 -21.79 -28.72
C GLU A 7 -39.97 -23.18 -28.77
N ALA A 8 -39.99 -23.81 -29.95
CA ALA A 8 -39.33 -25.08 -30.22
C ALA A 8 -37.80 -24.86 -30.30
N CYS A 9 -37.13 -24.86 -29.15
CA CYS A 9 -35.68 -24.95 -29.07
C CYS A 9 -35.23 -26.33 -29.55
N ASP A 10 -34.71 -26.39 -30.77
CA ASP A 10 -34.15 -27.58 -31.41
C ASP A 10 -32.94 -28.09 -30.61
N TYR A 11 -33.17 -29.11 -29.77
CA TYR A 11 -32.17 -29.80 -28.98
C TYR A 11 -31.30 -30.65 -29.91
N PHE A 12 -30.19 -30.09 -30.40
CA PHE A 12 -29.19 -30.87 -31.12
C PHE A 12 -28.36 -31.70 -30.12
N TYR A 13 -28.75 -32.96 -29.90
CA TYR A 13 -27.93 -33.97 -29.24
C TYR A 13 -26.77 -34.35 -30.17
N ALA A 14 -25.62 -33.68 -30.03
CA ALA A 14 -24.39 -34.17 -30.63
C ALA A 14 -23.77 -35.22 -29.68
N GLU A 15 -24.01 -36.47 -30.03
CA GLU A 15 -23.45 -37.67 -29.42
C GLU A 15 -21.91 -37.67 -29.49
N GLU A 16 -21.32 -38.18 -28.42
CA GLU A 16 -19.89 -38.29 -28.10
C GLU A 16 -19.14 -39.13 -29.14
N ASP A 17 -18.00 -38.66 -29.67
CA ASP A 17 -16.73 -39.41 -29.68
C ASP A 17 -15.60 -38.63 -30.38
N ALA A 18 -14.61 -38.17 -29.61
CA ALA A 18 -13.21 -38.09 -29.99
C ALA A 18 -12.43 -37.48 -28.82
N ALA A 19 -12.03 -38.32 -27.88
CA ALA A 19 -10.96 -38.02 -26.95
C ALA A 19 -9.64 -37.83 -27.73
N ALA A 20 -9.47 -36.66 -28.37
CA ALA A 20 -8.18 -36.20 -28.84
C ALA A 20 -7.46 -35.60 -27.63
N GLY A 21 -6.43 -36.32 -27.17
CA GLY A 21 -5.58 -35.91 -26.05
C GLY A 21 -5.15 -34.46 -26.20
N LEU A 22 -5.69 -33.61 -25.32
CA LEU A 22 -5.07 -32.35 -24.98
C LEU A 22 -3.83 -32.71 -24.17
N GLU A 23 -2.75 -33.06 -24.87
CA GLU A 23 -1.41 -32.78 -24.38
C GLU A 23 -1.43 -31.28 -24.10
N GLU A 24 -1.59 -30.93 -22.82
CA GLU A 24 -1.43 -29.58 -22.32
C GLU A 24 0.05 -29.23 -22.52
N ASP A 25 0.37 -28.86 -23.76
CA ASP A 25 1.63 -28.21 -24.13
C ASP A 25 1.64 -26.88 -23.40
N SER A 26 2.12 -26.93 -22.16
CA SER A 26 2.44 -25.80 -21.30
C SER A 26 3.68 -25.07 -21.83
N SER A 27 3.77 -24.91 -23.16
CA SER A 27 4.74 -24.06 -23.79
C SER A 27 4.31 -22.60 -23.55
N PRO A 28 5.14 -21.79 -22.87
CA PRO A 28 4.84 -20.38 -22.67
C PRO A 28 4.60 -19.71 -24.03
N PRO A 29 3.59 -18.84 -24.17
CA PRO A 29 3.31 -18.17 -25.44
C PRO A 29 4.59 -17.46 -25.92
N ALA A 30 5.09 -17.90 -27.07
CA ALA A 30 6.27 -17.33 -27.70
C ALA A 30 5.99 -15.86 -28.02
N GLY A 31 6.65 -14.94 -27.32
CA GLY A 31 6.63 -13.51 -27.63
C GLY A 31 6.29 -12.55 -26.48
N ALA A 32 6.30 -12.99 -25.22
CA ALA A 32 6.12 -12.08 -24.10
C ALA A 32 7.40 -11.97 -23.26
N ASP A 33 7.91 -10.74 -23.15
CA ASP A 33 9.04 -10.38 -22.30
C ASP A 33 8.58 -10.35 -20.83
N TYR A 34 8.56 -11.51 -20.19
CA TYR A 34 8.31 -11.61 -18.76
C TYR A 34 9.64 -11.53 -17.99
N TRP A 35 9.70 -10.66 -16.99
CA TRP A 35 10.84 -10.56 -16.08
C TRP A 35 10.42 -10.90 -14.64
N ALA A 36 11.18 -11.79 -14.01
CA ALA A 36 11.00 -12.13 -12.59
C ALA A 36 11.59 -11.02 -11.70
N ILE A 37 10.77 -10.43 -10.84
CA ILE A 37 11.22 -9.46 -9.84
C ILE A 37 11.71 -10.17 -8.59
N THR A 38 12.83 -9.72 -8.02
CA THR A 38 13.34 -10.23 -6.75
C THR A 38 12.92 -9.33 -5.59
N GLN A 39 12.92 -9.86 -4.37
CA GLN A 39 12.59 -9.07 -3.18
C GLN A 39 13.52 -7.86 -3.03
N GLU A 40 14.80 -7.99 -3.38
CA GLU A 40 15.80 -6.92 -3.31
C GLU A 40 15.48 -5.79 -4.29
N THR A 41 15.11 -6.13 -5.53
CA THR A 41 14.75 -5.13 -6.56
C THR A 41 13.53 -4.32 -6.14
N VAL A 42 12.48 -4.98 -5.63
CA VAL A 42 11.28 -4.33 -5.11
C VAL A 42 11.61 -3.45 -3.91
N SER A 43 12.41 -3.97 -2.97
CA SER A 43 12.81 -3.23 -1.78
C SER A 43 13.65 -2.00 -2.11
N ALA A 44 14.54 -2.09 -3.11
CA ALA A 44 15.36 -0.97 -3.56
C ALA A 44 14.49 0.14 -4.19
N ALA A 45 13.56 -0.23 -5.08
CA ALA A 45 12.62 0.71 -5.69
C ALA A 45 11.78 1.42 -4.63
N GLN A 46 11.19 0.67 -3.69
CA GLN A 46 10.37 1.25 -2.61
C GLN A 46 11.16 2.20 -1.71
N LYS A 47 12.44 1.87 -1.40
CA LYS A 47 13.31 2.75 -0.61
C LYS A 47 13.62 4.05 -1.36
N GLN A 48 13.83 3.99 -2.66
CA GLN A 48 14.08 5.17 -3.49
C GLN A 48 12.84 6.07 -3.54
N ASP A 49 11.66 5.51 -3.75
CA ASP A 49 10.40 6.28 -3.75
C ASP A 49 10.14 6.94 -2.39
N LEU A 50 10.34 6.20 -1.30
CA LEU A 50 10.24 6.73 0.06
C LEU A 50 11.20 7.89 0.28
N SER A 51 12.48 7.73 -0.08
CA SER A 51 13.50 8.78 0.05
C SER A 51 13.11 10.02 -0.74
N THR A 52 12.64 9.83 -1.98
CA THR A 52 12.20 10.92 -2.86
C THR A 52 11.07 11.73 -2.22
N VAL A 53 10.02 11.07 -1.73
CA VAL A 53 8.87 11.74 -1.09
C VAL A 53 9.27 12.39 0.24
N MET A 54 10.10 11.73 1.04
CA MET A 54 10.62 12.28 2.31
C MET A 54 11.36 13.60 2.07
N ASN A 55 12.25 13.63 1.08
CA ASN A 55 13.04 14.81 0.74
C ASN A 55 12.18 15.91 0.12
N LEU A 56 11.26 15.56 -0.79
CA LEU A 56 10.37 16.51 -1.46
C LEU A 56 9.49 17.29 -0.47
N LEU A 57 8.92 16.59 0.52
CA LEU A 57 7.91 17.15 1.41
C LEU A 57 8.45 17.49 2.81
N ASN A 58 9.71 17.15 3.08
CA ASN A 58 10.36 17.23 4.38
C ASN A 58 9.51 16.58 5.49
N ILE A 59 9.21 15.28 5.31
CA ILE A 59 8.36 14.49 6.22
C ILE A 59 9.07 13.21 6.66
N LYS A 60 8.58 12.60 7.75
CA LYS A 60 9.12 11.35 8.29
C LYS A 60 8.73 10.16 7.40
N GLN A 61 9.50 9.08 7.46
CA GLN A 61 9.31 7.87 6.64
C GLN A 61 7.88 7.28 6.74
N TYR A 62 7.29 7.23 7.94
CA TYR A 62 5.94 6.69 8.10
C TYR A 62 4.87 7.56 7.41
N GLN A 63 5.08 8.87 7.34
CA GLN A 63 4.20 9.82 6.67
C GLN A 63 4.34 9.67 5.15
N ALA A 64 5.58 9.58 4.65
CA ALA A 64 5.85 9.31 3.23
C ALA A 64 5.23 7.98 2.79
N ARG A 65 5.34 6.93 3.62
CA ARG A 65 4.72 5.63 3.36
C ARG A 65 3.19 5.73 3.29
N ALA A 66 2.56 6.43 4.22
CA ALA A 66 1.11 6.65 4.20
C ALA A 66 0.68 7.41 2.92
N LEU A 67 1.44 8.43 2.52
CA LEU A 67 1.17 9.20 1.32
C LEU A 67 1.32 8.36 0.04
N LEU A 68 2.40 7.59 -0.08
CA LEU A 68 2.61 6.67 -1.20
C LEU A 68 1.45 5.67 -1.32
N ILE A 69 0.98 5.11 -0.20
CA ILE A 69 -0.17 4.20 -0.20
C ILE A 69 -1.45 4.93 -0.64
N HIS A 70 -1.70 6.15 -0.15
CA HIS A 70 -2.86 6.95 -0.53
C HIS A 70 -2.93 7.22 -2.04
N HIS A 71 -1.78 7.51 -2.65
CA HIS A 71 -1.65 7.72 -4.09
C HIS A 71 -1.38 6.44 -4.89
N ARG A 72 -1.53 5.25 -4.27
CA ARG A 72 -1.33 3.94 -4.89
C ARG A 72 0.05 3.80 -5.56
N TRP A 73 1.07 4.33 -4.91
CA TRP A 73 2.47 4.39 -5.36
C TRP A 73 2.69 5.15 -6.67
N ARG A 74 1.75 6.00 -7.10
CA ARG A 74 1.95 6.91 -8.24
C ARG A 74 2.54 8.23 -7.75
N ILE A 75 3.82 8.45 -8.01
CA ILE A 75 4.53 9.68 -7.65
C ILE A 75 3.90 10.90 -8.35
N ASP A 76 3.45 10.75 -9.60
CA ASP A 76 2.80 11.84 -10.36
C ASP A 76 1.56 12.38 -9.62
N GLY A 77 0.76 11.49 -9.01
CA GLY A 77 -0.42 11.91 -8.24
C GLY A 77 -0.07 12.67 -6.96
N ILE A 78 1.15 12.50 -6.42
CA ILE A 78 1.66 13.30 -5.30
C ILE A 78 2.01 14.70 -5.81
N TYR A 79 2.65 14.84 -6.98
CA TYR A 79 2.92 16.15 -7.57
C TYR A 79 1.62 16.91 -7.89
N ASP A 80 0.65 16.26 -8.55
CA ASP A 80 -0.64 16.87 -8.89
C ASP A 80 -1.43 17.35 -7.65
N SER A 81 -1.26 16.67 -6.51
CA SER A 81 -1.91 17.06 -5.26
C SER A 81 -1.12 18.10 -4.47
N LEU A 82 0.20 18.13 -4.65
CA LEU A 82 1.07 19.17 -4.09
C LEU A 82 0.73 20.55 -4.67
N ASP A 83 0.36 20.62 -5.95
CA ASP A 83 -0.11 21.85 -6.61
C ASP A 83 -1.37 22.44 -5.96
N LYS A 84 -2.21 21.60 -5.35
CA LYS A 84 -3.41 22.02 -4.59
C LYS A 84 -3.09 22.44 -3.15
N GLY A 85 -1.84 22.28 -2.73
CA GLY A 85 -1.34 22.66 -1.42
C GLY A 85 -0.92 21.47 -0.57
N ARG A 86 0.30 21.56 -0.03
CA ARG A 86 0.94 20.54 0.82
C ARG A 86 0.08 20.11 2.02
N GLU A 87 -0.45 21.06 2.78
CA GLU A 87 -1.23 20.73 3.99
C GLU A 87 -2.55 20.03 3.67
N CYS A 88 -3.22 20.45 2.59
CA CYS A 88 -4.45 19.83 2.10
C CYS A 88 -4.19 18.37 1.72
N MET A 89 -3.13 18.13 0.93
CA MET A 89 -2.70 16.78 0.54
C MET A 89 -2.40 15.91 1.77
N LEU A 90 -1.60 16.39 2.72
CA LEU A 90 -1.28 15.63 3.93
C LEU A 90 -2.53 15.30 4.74
N ARG A 91 -3.44 16.26 4.92
CA ARG A 91 -4.71 16.05 5.64
C ARG A 91 -5.62 15.05 4.94
N ASN A 92 -5.72 15.09 3.62
CA ASN A 92 -6.52 14.15 2.83
C ASN A 92 -5.97 12.72 2.92
N ALA A 93 -4.66 12.57 3.08
CA ALA A 93 -4.00 11.30 3.36
C ALA A 93 -4.10 10.86 4.85
N GLY A 94 -4.81 11.61 5.70
CA GLY A 94 -4.94 11.33 7.14
C GLY A 94 -3.69 11.64 7.96
N ILE A 95 -2.75 12.41 7.39
CA ILE A 95 -1.48 12.75 8.05
C ILE A 95 -1.65 14.07 8.80
N VAL A 96 -1.61 14.00 10.13
CA VAL A 96 -1.53 15.18 10.99
C VAL A 96 -0.07 15.42 11.33
N LEU A 97 0.46 16.59 10.94
CA LEU A 97 1.77 17.03 11.41
C LEU A 97 1.61 17.50 12.85
N GLN A 98 2.19 16.77 13.81
CA GLN A 98 2.37 17.32 15.15
C GLN A 98 3.33 18.50 15.04
N GLU A 99 2.88 19.68 15.45
CA GLU A 99 3.77 20.79 15.73
C GLU A 99 4.77 20.31 16.77
N ASN A 100 6.07 20.39 16.46
CA ASN A 100 7.12 20.02 17.39
C ASN A 100 6.92 20.82 18.68
N ASN A 101 6.36 20.19 19.70
CA ASN A 101 6.14 20.77 21.02
C ASN A 101 7.48 20.82 21.80
N SER A 102 8.57 21.19 21.12
CA SER A 102 9.92 21.26 21.69
C SER A 102 10.05 22.35 22.75
N MET A 103 9.04 23.20 22.91
CA MET A 103 9.00 24.23 23.95
C MET A 103 8.43 23.75 25.29
N ALA A 104 7.74 22.60 25.34
CA ALA A 104 7.20 22.07 26.59
C ALA A 104 8.23 21.26 27.42
N ALA A 105 9.37 20.88 26.83
CA ALA A 105 10.39 20.06 27.49
C ALA A 105 11.45 20.89 28.25
N ALA A 106 11.48 22.22 28.10
CA ALA A 106 12.47 23.08 28.75
C ALA A 106 12.19 23.33 30.25
N GLY A 107 11.08 22.81 30.80
CA GLY A 107 10.63 23.13 32.15
C GLY A 107 10.60 21.99 33.16
N SER A 108 10.96 20.74 32.79
CA SER A 108 10.87 19.62 33.72
C SER A 108 12.24 19.03 34.03
N THR A 109 12.92 19.64 35.00
CA THR A 109 13.98 18.99 35.78
C THR A 109 13.36 17.98 36.74
N ALA A 110 12.54 17.05 36.24
CA ALA A 110 12.11 15.91 37.02
C ALA A 110 13.30 14.95 37.12
N ALA A 111 13.76 14.75 38.35
CA ALA A 111 14.75 13.74 38.70
C ALA A 111 14.43 12.42 38.00
N TRP A 112 15.47 11.68 37.62
CA TRP A 112 15.44 10.44 36.84
C TRP A 112 14.59 9.39 37.57
N GLY A 113 13.28 9.46 37.35
CA GLY A 113 12.27 8.67 38.02
C GLY A 113 11.90 7.46 37.18
N THR A 114 11.54 6.38 37.84
CA THR A 114 10.96 5.20 37.21
C THR A 114 9.73 5.58 36.39
N VAL A 115 9.68 5.11 35.15
CA VAL A 115 8.55 5.27 34.23
C VAL A 115 7.71 4.00 34.26
N THR A 116 6.46 4.10 34.67
CA THR A 116 5.52 2.97 34.60
C THR A 116 4.95 2.83 33.18
N CYS A 117 5.14 1.68 32.55
CA CYS A 117 4.48 1.34 31.30
C CYS A 117 2.97 1.23 31.50
N LYS A 118 2.16 1.91 30.68
CA LYS A 118 0.68 1.87 30.77
C LYS A 118 0.04 0.66 30.08
N VAL A 119 0.84 -0.19 29.46
CA VAL A 119 0.38 -1.43 28.80
C VAL A 119 0.56 -2.63 29.73
N CYS A 120 1.78 -2.86 30.23
CA CYS A 120 2.06 -3.96 31.16
C CYS A 120 2.06 -3.57 32.64
N PHE A 121 1.94 -2.27 32.97
CA PHE A 121 1.96 -1.73 34.34
C PHE A 121 3.27 -1.95 35.12
N GLU A 122 4.36 -2.27 34.43
CA GLU A 122 5.71 -2.42 35.03
C GLU A 122 6.49 -1.10 35.04
N ASP A 123 7.34 -0.92 36.05
CA ASP A 123 8.19 0.27 36.23
C ASP A 123 9.58 0.08 35.61
N PHE A 124 10.03 1.05 34.81
CA PHE A 124 11.33 1.05 34.12
C PHE A 124 12.19 2.24 34.56
N SER A 125 13.46 2.02 34.92
CA SER A 125 14.37 3.11 35.28
C SER A 125 14.99 3.76 34.05
N MET A 126 14.94 5.10 33.95
CA MET A 126 15.56 5.86 32.85
C MET A 126 17.08 6.05 32.98
N GLY A 127 17.75 5.37 33.94
CA GLY A 127 19.15 5.60 34.31
C GLY A 127 20.14 4.45 34.04
N ALA A 128 19.79 3.44 33.25
CA ALA A 128 20.68 2.32 32.94
C ALA A 128 20.87 2.15 31.42
N VAL A 129 21.77 2.95 30.85
CA VAL A 129 22.44 2.68 29.56
C VAL A 129 23.93 2.94 29.70
#